data_AF-A0A0D2ZZ81-F1
#
_entry.id   AF-A0A0D2ZZ81-F1
#
_cell.length_a   1.000
_cell.length_b   1.000
_cell.length_c   1.000
_cell.angle_alpha   90.00
_cell.angle_beta   90.00
_cell.angle_gamma   90.00
#
_symmetry.space_group_name_H-M   'P 1'
#
loop_
_entity.id
_entity.type
_entity.pdbx_description
1 polymer ?
#
loop_
_entity_poly.entity_id
_entity_poly.type
_entity_poly.pdbx_seq_one_letter_code
_entity_poly.pdbx_strand_id
1 'polypeptide(L)'
;MVGMGWFMCMMMMVCVVSCGEAAPGAKFEELYRSSWAMDHCVNDGEVTKLKLDNSSGAGFESRSKYLFGKVSIQIKLVEGDS
;
A
#
# COMPACT_ATOMS: atom_id res chain seq x y z
N MET A 1 20.12 -19.15 43.14
CA MET A 1 18.92 -18.64 42.45
C MET A 1 19.22 -17.34 41.69
N VAL A 2 20.27 -17.31 40.85
CA VAL A 2 20.72 -16.10 40.11
C VAL A 2 20.48 -16.17 38.60
N GLY A 3 20.16 -17.35 38.05
CA GLY A 3 19.99 -17.52 36.59
C GLY A 3 18.65 -17.07 36.01
N MET A 4 17.59 -17.02 36.83
CA MET A 4 16.22 -16.80 36.34
C MET A 4 15.95 -15.33 36.00
N GLY A 5 16.56 -14.39 36.73
CA GLY A 5 16.40 -12.95 36.48
C GLY A 5 17.09 -12.48 35.20
N TRP A 6 18.26 -13.04 34.87
CA TRP A 6 18.97 -12.71 33.64
C TRP A 6 18.22 -13.24 32.41
N PHE A 7 17.67 -14.46 32.52
CA PHE A 7 16.82 -15.05 31.48
C PHE A 7 15.55 -14.22 31.21
N MET A 8 14.88 -13.74 32.26
CA MET A 8 13.70 -12.87 32.12
C MET A 8 14.05 -11.52 31.49
N CYS A 9 15.18 -10.90 31.85
CA CYS A 9 15.61 -9.63 31.22
C CYS A 9 15.92 -9.82 29.73
N MET A 10 16.53 -10.93 29.35
CA MET A 10 16.84 -11.23 27.95
C MET A 10 15.57 -11.48 27.13
N MET A 11 14.57 -12.19 27.69
CA MET A 11 13.25 -12.33 27.07
C MET A 11 12.53 -10.99 26.91
N MET A 12 12.58 -10.12 27.92
CA MET A 12 11.89 -8.82 27.89
C MET A 12 12.51 -7.87 26.85
N MET A 13 13.84 -7.91 26.68
CA MET A 13 14.55 -7.16 25.64
C MET A 13 14.17 -7.64 24.23
N VAL A 14 13.99 -8.95 24.03
CA VAL A 14 13.56 -9.51 22.73
C VAL A 14 12.14 -9.09 22.37
N CYS A 15 11.21 -9.05 23.33
CA CYS A 15 9.83 -8.65 23.07
C CYS A 15 9.68 -7.18 22.66
N VAL A 16 10.56 -6.28 23.13
CA VAL A 16 10.50 -4.85 22.80
C VAL A 16 10.95 -4.57 21.36
N VAL A 17 11.82 -5.42 20.78
CA VAL A 17 12.34 -5.25 19.41
C VAL A 17 11.29 -5.63 18.35
N SER A 18 10.24 -6.37 18.70
CA SER A 18 9.24 -6.87 17.74
C SER A 18 8.05 -5.91 17.48
N CYS A 19 8.02 -4.71 18.06
CA CYS A 19 6.83 -3.84 18.04
C CYS A 19 6.72 -2.89 16.82
N GLY A 20 7.47 -3.14 15.75
CA GLY A 20 7.59 -2.21 14.62
C GLY A 20 7.47 -2.86 13.23
N GLU A 21 6.57 -3.82 13.05
CA GLU A 21 6.27 -4.32 11.70
C GLU A 21 5.25 -3.37 11.06
N ALA A 22 5.71 -2.54 10.13
CA ALA A 22 4.80 -1.79 9.26
C ALA A 22 3.96 -2.80 8.49
N ALA A 23 2.64 -2.78 8.71
CA ALA A 23 1.74 -3.70 8.01
C ALA A 23 1.99 -3.61 6.50
N PRO A 24 2.14 -4.74 5.79
CA PRO A 24 2.33 -4.71 4.35
C PRO A 24 1.18 -3.93 3.73
N GLY A 25 1.52 -2.94 2.90
CA GLY A 25 0.51 -2.16 2.18
C GLY A 25 -0.37 -3.10 1.37
N ALA A 26 -1.69 -2.93 1.45
CA ALA A 26 -2.62 -3.74 0.67
C ALA A 26 -2.37 -3.54 -0.84
N LYS A 27 -2.48 -4.62 -1.61
CA LYS A 27 -2.26 -4.57 -3.07
C LYS A 27 -3.36 -3.77 -3.75
N PHE A 28 -3.03 -3.14 -4.88
CA PHE A 28 -3.98 -2.34 -5.63
C PHE A 28 -5.23 -3.14 -6.03
N GLU A 29 -5.08 -4.39 -6.50
CA GLU A 29 -6.21 -5.22 -6.94
C GLU A 29 -7.17 -5.63 -5.82
N GLU A 30 -6.71 -5.62 -4.57
CA GLU A 30 -7.52 -5.97 -3.41
C GLU A 30 -8.47 -4.84 -3.03
N LEU A 31 -8.02 -3.59 -3.18
CA LEU A 31 -8.76 -2.40 -2.75
C LEU A 31 -9.46 -1.67 -3.90
N TYR A 32 -8.88 -1.71 -5.09
CA TYR A 32 -9.30 -0.91 -6.24
C TYR A 32 -9.49 -1.79 -7.49
N ARG A 33 -10.20 -1.22 -8.47
CA ARG A 33 -10.35 -1.78 -9.82
C ARG A 33 -10.28 -0.65 -10.84
N SER A 34 -9.83 -0.96 -12.06
CA SER A 34 -9.96 0.00 -13.16
C SER A 34 -11.44 0.21 -13.48
N SER A 35 -11.81 1.48 -13.65
CA SER A 35 -13.18 1.93 -13.94
C SER A 35 -13.34 2.41 -15.38
N TRP A 36 -12.24 2.76 -16.04
CA TRP A 36 -12.22 3.26 -17.42
C TRP A 36 -10.91 2.85 -18.11
N ALA A 37 -11.00 2.45 -19.39
CA ALA A 37 -9.88 2.01 -20.23
C ALA A 37 -8.94 1.04 -19.51
N MET A 38 -9.35 -0.23 -19.42
CA MET A 38 -8.64 -1.30 -18.71
C MET A 38 -7.20 -1.50 -19.22
N ASP A 39 -6.95 -1.20 -20.49
CA ASP A 39 -5.64 -1.26 -21.14
C ASP A 39 -4.72 -0.07 -20.78
N HIS A 40 -5.28 1.03 -20.28
CA HIS A 40 -4.54 2.22 -19.83
C HIS A 40 -4.29 2.25 -18.31
N CYS A 41 -4.74 1.23 -17.58
CA CYS A 41 -4.49 1.05 -16.15
C CYS A 41 -3.72 -0.26 -15.91
N VAL A 42 -2.39 -0.18 -15.94
CA VAL A 42 -1.52 -1.37 -15.85
C VAL A 42 -0.94 -1.48 -14.45
N ASN A 43 -1.16 -2.61 -13.79
CA ASN A 43 -0.51 -2.87 -12.51
C ASN A 43 0.85 -3.56 -12.69
N ASP A 44 1.88 -2.99 -12.08
CA ASP A 44 3.27 -3.43 -12.10
C ASP A 44 3.71 -3.85 -10.69
N GLY A 45 2.88 -4.67 -10.04
CA GLY A 45 3.08 -5.17 -8.68
C GLY A 45 2.75 -4.13 -7.60
N GLU A 46 3.74 -3.33 -7.21
CA GLU A 46 3.59 -2.32 -6.15
C GLU A 46 3.08 -0.97 -6.68
N VAL A 47 3.23 -0.72 -7.98
CA VAL A 47 2.88 0.55 -8.61
C VAL A 47 1.90 0.31 -9.74
N THR A 48 0.77 1.01 -9.70
CA THR A 48 -0.19 1.05 -10.80
C THR A 48 0.06 2.29 -11.67
N LYS A 49 0.22 2.08 -12.97
CA LYS A 49 0.48 3.13 -13.96
C LYS A 49 -0.79 3.45 -14.73
N LEU A 50 -1.11 4.74 -14.79
CA LEU A 50 -2.20 5.27 -15.61
C LEU A 50 -1.61 5.95 -16.84
N LYS A 51 -2.19 5.67 -18.02
CA LYS A 51 -1.79 6.25 -19.29
C LYS A 51 -2.88 7.17 -19.83
N LEU A 52 -2.46 8.27 -20.44
CA LEU A 52 -3.29 9.15 -21.26
C LEU A 52 -2.65 9.24 -22.65
N ASP A 53 -3.45 9.00 -23.69
CA ASP A 53 -3.07 9.27 -25.07
C ASP A 53 -4.25 9.84 -25.87
N ASN A 54 -4.09 9.98 -27.18
CA ASN A 54 -5.12 10.56 -28.04
C ASN A 54 -6.39 9.70 -28.13
N SER A 55 -6.30 8.40 -27.82
CA SER A 55 -7.44 7.50 -27.86
C SER A 55 -8.28 7.57 -26.58
N SER A 56 -7.64 7.64 -25.41
CA SER A 56 -8.32 7.66 -24.12
C SER A 56 -7.38 8.06 -22.96
N GLY A 57 -7.98 8.44 -21.82
CA GLY A 57 -7.34 8.41 -20.50
C GLY A 57 -7.58 7.09 -19.76
N ALA A 58 -7.33 7.08 -18.45
CA ALA A 58 -7.55 5.94 -17.56
C ALA A 58 -8.18 6.38 -16.23
N GLY A 59 -8.87 5.46 -15.56
CA GLY A 59 -9.43 5.71 -14.23
C GLY A 59 -9.55 4.44 -13.40
N PHE A 60 -9.58 4.60 -12.08
CA PHE A 60 -9.83 3.52 -11.14
C PHE A 60 -10.80 3.96 -10.03
N GLU A 61 -11.46 2.99 -9.42
CA GLU A 61 -12.38 3.18 -8.31
C GLU A 61 -12.12 2.16 -7.19
N SER A 62 -12.55 2.47 -5.98
CA SER A 62 -12.51 1.50 -4.88
C SER A 62 -13.53 0.40 -5.11
N ARG A 63 -13.18 -0.84 -4.72
CA ARG A 63 -14.12 -1.98 -4.79
C ARG A 63 -15.28 -1.84 -3.82
N SER A 64 -15.01 -1.22 -2.67
CA SER A 64 -15.99 -0.99 -1.61
C SER A 64 -16.42 0.47 -1.57
N LYS A 65 -17.62 0.70 -1.02
CA LYS A 65 -18.13 2.03 -0.70
C LYS A 65 -17.93 2.31 0.77
N TYR A 66 -17.53 3.52 1.11
CA TYR A 66 -17.26 3.94 2.48
C TYR A 66 -18.11 5.15 2.84
N LEU A 67 -18.71 5.15 4.03
CA LEU A 67 -19.44 6.31 4.56
C LEU A 67 -18.51 7.27 5.30
N PHE A 68 -17.50 6.73 6.00
CA PHE A 68 -16.44 7.47 6.68
C PHE A 68 -15.11 6.72 6.53
N GLY A 69 -13.98 7.43 6.55
CA GLY A 69 -12.67 6.81 6.50
C GLY A 69 -11.54 7.79 6.17
N LYS A 70 -10.32 7.27 6.13
CA LYS A 70 -9.14 7.97 5.64
C LYS A 70 -8.54 7.14 4.52
N VAL A 71 -8.36 7.77 3.36
CA VAL A 71 -7.66 7.17 2.21
C VAL A 71 -6.31 7.86 2.07
N SER A 72 -5.28 7.09 1.77
CA SER A 72 -3.93 7.61 1.54
C SER A 72 -3.33 6.89 0.34
N ILE A 73 -2.84 7.67 -0.63
CA ILE A 73 -2.29 7.19 -1.89
C ILE A 73 -0.97 7.91 -2.12
N GLN A 74 0.06 7.18 -2.54
CA GLN A 74 1.32 7.77 -3.00
C GLN A 74 1.23 7.96 -4.51
N ILE A 75 1.44 9.18 -4.99
CA ILE A 75 1.32 9.54 -6.41
C ILE A 75 2.65 10.10 -6.91
N LYS A 76 3.15 9.55 -8.02
CA LYS A 76 4.21 10.16 -8.82
C LYS A 76 3.58 10.73 -10.10
N LEU A 77 3.80 12.03 -10.35
CA LEU A 77 3.35 12.69 -11.57
C LEU A 77 4.31 12.41 -12.73
N VAL A 78 3.78 12.52 -13.95
CA VAL A 78 4.59 12.52 -15.17
C VAL A 78 5.51 13.73 -15.20
N GLU A 79 6.65 13.60 -15.85
CA GLU A 79 7.67 14.65 -15.97
C GLU A 79 7.46 15.42 -17.29
N GLY A 80 7.72 16.74 -17.31
CA GLY A 80 7.65 17.57 -18.52
C GLY A 80 6.31 18.28 -18.74
N ASP A 81 6.04 18.72 -19.98
CA ASP A 81 4.75 19.31 -20.37
C ASP A 81 3.68 18.22 -20.42
N SER A 82 2.66 18.37 -19.56
CA SER A 82 1.55 17.44 -19.36
C SER A 82 0.27 17.95 -20.00
#